data_AF-A0A8C2LJL1-F1
#
_entry.id   AF-A0A8C2LJL1-F1
#
_cell.length_a   1.000
_cell.length_b   1.000
_cell.length_c   1.000
_cell.angle_alpha   90.00
_cell.angle_beta   90.00
_cell.angle_gamma   90.00
#
_symmetry.space_group_name_H-M   'P 1'
#
loop_
_entity.id
_entity.type
_entity.pdbx_description
1 polymer ?
#
loop_
_entity_poly.entity_id
_entity_poly.type
_entity_poly.pdbx_seq_one_letter_code
_entity_poly.pdbx_strand_id
1 'polypeptide(L)' 'MDSEAACRPSGRRPCKMQAFRIWDINQKTFYLRNNQLIAGYLQGPNTKLEGNE' A
#
# COMPACT_ATOMS: atom_id res chain seq x y z
N MET A 1 -13.20 -27.06 19.01
CA MET A 1 -13.01 -27.02 17.54
C MET A 1 -13.25 -25.58 17.16
N ASP A 2 -12.19 -24.79 17.18
CA ASP A 2 -12.27 -23.35 17.05
C ASP A 2 -12.23 -23.01 15.56
N SER A 3 -13.38 -22.59 15.02
CA SER A 3 -13.48 -22.14 13.64
C SER A 3 -12.90 -20.74 13.55
N GLU A 4 -11.73 -20.64 12.93
CA GLU A 4 -11.08 -19.40 12.53
C GLU A 4 -12.05 -18.55 11.71
N ALA A 5 -12.60 -17.53 12.35
CA ALA A 5 -13.42 -16.51 11.70
C ALA A 5 -12.51 -15.63 10.84
N ALA A 6 -12.18 -16.08 9.64
CA ALA A 6 -11.66 -15.22 8.59
C ALA A 6 -12.74 -14.19 8.23
N CYS A 7 -12.71 -13.05 8.92
CA CYS A 7 -13.54 -11.89 8.64
C CYS A 7 -13.30 -11.42 7.20
N ARG A 8 -14.13 -11.89 6.25
CA ARG A 8 -14.16 -11.33 4.90
C ARG A 8 -14.68 -9.90 4.99
N PRO A 9 -13.94 -8.87 4.53
CA PRO A 9 -14.42 -7.51 4.56
C PRO A 9 -15.37 -7.30 3.37
N SER A 10 -16.54 -7.95 3.39
CA SER A 10 -17.55 -7.89 2.33
C SER A 10 -18.85 -7.25 2.80
N GLY A 11 -18.78 -6.33 3.78
CA GLY A 11 -19.96 -5.72 4.40
C GLY A 11 -19.91 -4.21 4.60
N ARG A 12 -18.82 -3.53 4.20
CA ARG A 12 -18.78 -2.06 4.24
C ARG A 12 -19.23 -1.54 2.87
N ARG A 13 -20.21 -0.63 2.85
CA ARG A 13 -20.58 0.17 1.66
C ARG A 13 -19.29 0.69 1.01
N PRO A 14 -19.20 0.89 -0.33
CA PRO A 14 -17.99 1.43 -0.95
C PRO A 14 -17.60 2.76 -0.29
N CYS A 15 -16.71 2.70 0.70
CA CYS A 15 -16.18 3.86 1.35
C CYS A 15 -15.21 4.46 0.34
N LYS A 16 -15.33 5.76 0.06
CA LYS A 16 -14.35 6.45 -0.80
C LYS A 16 -12.95 6.20 -0.22
N MET A 17 -12.19 5.40 -0.94
CA MET A 17 -10.82 5.06 -0.58
C MET A 17 -9.97 6.30 -0.88
N GLN A 18 -9.43 6.93 0.17
CA GLN A 18 -8.55 8.08 -0.01
C GLN A 18 -7.11 7.59 -0.21
N ALA A 19 -6.47 8.08 -1.26
CA ALA A 19 -5.04 7.91 -1.45
C ALA A 19 -4.31 8.96 -0.59
N PHE A 20 -3.38 8.49 0.24
CA PHE A 20 -2.53 9.35 1.06
C PHE A 20 -1.09 9.29 0.57
N ARG A 21 -0.38 10.42 0.65
CA ARG A 21 1.08 10.47 0.44
C ARG A 21 1.75 10.40 1.81
N ILE A 22 2.60 9.41 2.00
CA ILE A 22 3.33 9.19 3.25
C ILE A 22 4.82 9.18 2.91
N TRP A 23 5.61 9.97 3.65
CA TRP A 23 7.06 10.00 3.57
C TRP A 23 7.64 10.17 4.96
N ASP A 24 8.86 9.68 5.14
CA ASP A 24 9.66 9.91 6.36
C ASP A 24 10.32 11.30 6.34
N ILE A 25 10.70 11.81 7.51
CA ILE A 25 11.44 13.08 7.66
C ILE A 25 12.72 13.08 6.81
N ASN A 26 13.37 11.92 6.65
CA ASN A 26 14.57 11.77 5.86
C ASN A 26 14.32 11.57 4.36
N GLN A 27 13.14 11.94 3.83
CA GLN A 27 12.73 11.79 2.42
C GLN A 27 12.70 10.33 1.91
N LYS A 28 12.51 9.35 2.81
CA LYS A 28 12.24 7.97 2.39
C LYS A 28 10.77 7.82 2.02
N THR A 29 10.53 7.10 0.94
CA THR A 29 9.18 6.76 0.45
C THR A 29 8.87 5.30 0.78
N PHE A 30 7.59 5.01 0.97
CA PHE A 30 7.11 3.64 1.12
C PHE A 30 6.79 3.06 -0.26
N TYR A 31 7.35 1.89 -0.57
CA TYR A 31 7.09 1.16 -1.80
C TYR A 31 6.93 -0.34 -1.51
N LEU A 32 6.19 -1.03 -2.38
CA LEU A 32 6.01 -2.47 -2.30
C LEU A 32 7.12 -3.19 -3.07
N ARG A 33 7.74 -4.19 -2.42
CA ARG A 33 8.69 -5.12 -3.04
C ARG A 33 8.48 -6.50 -2.45
N ASN A 34 8.26 -7.51 -3.29
CA ASN A 34 8.00 -8.90 -2.86
C ASN A 34 6.86 -9.00 -1.81
N ASN A 35 5.76 -8.28 -2.04
CA ASN A 35 4.63 -8.15 -1.09
C ASN A 35 5.01 -7.62 0.32
N GLN A 36 6.19 -7.03 0.47
CA GLN A 36 6.61 -6.34 1.69
C GLN A 36 6.64 -4.84 1.45
N LEU A 37 6.17 -4.07 2.43
CA LEU A 37 6.23 -2.61 2.40
C LEU A 37 7.61 -2.18 2.91
N ILE A 38 8.41 -1.56 2.06
CA ILE A 38 9.78 -1.14 2.34
C ILE A 38 9.84 0.39 2.39
N ALA A 39 10.52 0.93 3.40
CA ALA A 39 10.88 2.35 3.47
C ALA A 39 12.30 2.55 2.91
N GLY A 40 12.42 3.32 1.84
CA GLY A 40 13.73 3.57 1.24
C GLY A 40 13.74 4.73 0.27
N TYR A 41 14.94 5.02 -0.24
CA TYR A 41 15.14 6.02 -1.28
C TYR A 41 14.83 5.41 -2.64
N LEU A 42 13.79 5.91 -3.29
CA LEU A 42 13.58 5.67 -4.70
C LEU A 42 14.58 6.55 -5.48
N GLN A 43 15.71 5.96 -5.84
CA GLN A 43 16.76 6.63 -6.60
C GLN A 43 16.35 6.68 -8.08
N GLY A 44 16.06 7.87 -8.62
CA GLY A 44 15.84 8.10 -10.06
C GLY A 44 14.42 7.78 -10.58
N PRO A 45 14.16 7.99 -11.89
CA PRO A 45 12.84 8.29 -12.49
C PRO A 45 11.85 7.11 -12.57
N ASN A 46 11.92 6.18 -11.63
CA ASN A 46 10.92 5.12 -11.42
C ASN A 46 9.64 5.65 -10.74
N THR A 47 9.34 6.94 -10.88
CA THR A 47 8.10 7.57 -10.41
C THR A 47 6.87 7.14 -11.21
N LYS A 48 7.04 6.49 -12.36
CA LYS A 48 5.97 5.82 -13.10
C LYS A 48 5.80 4.37 -12.64
N LEU A 49 5.25 4.19 -11.46
CA LEU A 49 4.37 3.05 -11.15
C LEU A 49 2.92 3.45 -11.49
N GLU A 50 2.72 4.16 -12.61
CA GLU A 50 1.39 4.34 -13.20
C GLU A 50 0.96 3.00 -13.77
N GLY A 51 -0.22 2.52 -13.33
CA GLY A 51 -0.83 1.31 -13.87
C GLY A 51 -0.91 1.38 -15.38
N ASN A 52 -0.24 0.44 -16.05
CA ASN A 52 -0.62 0.08 -17.41
C ASN A 52 -1.77 -0.92 -17.30
N GLU A 53 -2.92 -0.47 -17.79
CA GLU A 53 -4.12 -1.17 -18.30
C GLU A 53 -4.63 -2.43 -17.56
#